data_AF-A0A3N6QE76-F1
#
_entry.id   AF-A0A3N6QE76-F1
#
_cell.length_a   1.000
_cell.length_b   1.000
_cell.length_c   1.000
_cell.angle_alpha   90.00
_cell.angle_beta   90.00
_cell.angle_gamma   90.00
#
_symmetry.space_group_name_H-M   'P 1'
#
loop_
_entity.id
_entity.type
_entity.pdbx_description
1 polymer ?
#
loop_
_entity_poly.entity_id
_entity_poly.type
_entity_poly.pdbx_seq_one_letter_code
_entity_poly.pdbx_strand_id
1 'polypeptide(L)'
;MISKDTLFALSLFPYLGFLWFLTRSGKTPRLALIGFYGTLVFVGVTIPAGIYAKQVYSEALANIDWLHGSAEVFLTLSNILLVLGFREAVLKKEEEIRK
;
A
#
# COMPACT_ATOMS: atom_id res chain seq x y z
N MET A 1 -7.35 23.61 -13.88
CA MET A 1 -7.48 22.14 -13.85
C MET A 1 -6.59 21.63 -12.73
N ILE A 2 -7.08 20.73 -11.87
CA ILE A 2 -6.24 20.12 -10.82
C ILE A 2 -5.26 19.15 -11.50
N SER A 3 -3.96 19.21 -11.16
CA SER A 3 -2.95 18.31 -11.72
C SER A 3 -3.04 16.90 -11.13
N LYS A 4 -2.50 15.91 -11.84
CA LYS A 4 -2.48 14.50 -11.38
C LYS A 4 -1.77 14.35 -10.04
N ASP A 5 -0.64 15.04 -9.85
CA ASP A 5 0.14 15.00 -8.62
C ASP A 5 -0.64 15.58 -7.43
N THR A 6 -1.41 16.65 -7.66
CA THR A 6 -2.28 17.24 -6.64
C THR A 6 -3.43 16.31 -6.28
N LEU A 7 -4.04 15.64 -7.27
CA LEU A 7 -5.08 14.64 -7.02
C LEU A 7 -4.54 13.46 -6.20
N PHE A 8 -3.32 12.99 -6.51
CA PHE A 8 -2.66 11.93 -5.76
C PHE A 8 -2.39 12.36 -4.31
N ALA A 9 -1.79 13.54 -4.09
CA ALA A 9 -1.53 14.06 -2.76
C ALA A 9 -2.81 14.23 -1.94
N LEU A 10 -3.88 14.77 -2.55
CA LEU A 10 -5.18 14.90 -1.92
C LEU A 10 -5.82 13.55 -1.58
N SER A 11 -5.59 12.51 -2.39
CA SER A 11 -6.09 11.15 -2.15
C SER A 11 -5.45 10.47 -0.93
N LEU A 12 -4.30 10.95 -0.46
CA LEU A 12 -3.66 10.42 0.75
C LEU A 12 -4.50 10.70 2.00
N PHE A 13 -5.21 11.82 2.06
CA PHE A 13 -6.05 12.18 3.20
C PHE A 13 -7.19 11.17 3.46
N PRO A 14 -8.07 10.85 2.49
CA PRO A 14 -9.08 9.81 2.68
C PRO A 14 -8.47 8.43 2.93
N TYR A 15 -7.30 8.12 2.36
CA TYR A 15 -6.59 6.87 2.65
C TYR A 15 -6.14 6.76 4.11
N LEU A 16 -5.60 7.83 4.69
CA LEU A 16 -5.24 7.87 6.11
C LEU A 16 -6.46 7.73 7.02
N GLY A 17 -7.59 8.35 6.64
CA GLY A 17 -8.86 8.18 7.34
C GLY A 17 -9.36 6.72 7.30
N PHE A 18 -9.27 6.08 6.14
CA PHE A 18 -9.56 4.67 5.95
C PHE A 18 -8.69 3.78 6.86
N LEU A 19 -7.37 4.03 6.88
CA LEU A 19 -6.43 3.25 7.67
C LEU A 19 -6.67 3.42 9.17
N TRP A 20 -6.91 4.65 9.61
CA TRP A 20 -7.30 4.95 10.99
C TRP A 20 -8.58 4.20 11.39
N PHE A 21 -9.59 4.20 10.52
CA PHE A 21 -10.85 3.48 10.77
C PHE A 21 -10.63 1.96 10.87
N LEU A 22 -9.87 1.36 9.96
CA LEU A 22 -9.56 -0.07 10.01
C LEU A 22 -8.82 -0.45 11.30
N THR A 23 -7.81 0.34 11.68
CA THR A 23 -7.04 0.13 12.92
C THR A 23 -7.93 0.30 14.16
N ARG A 24 -8.78 1.33 14.19
CA ARG A 24 -9.66 1.60 15.33
C ARG A 24 -10.76 0.55 15.47
N SER A 25 -11.24 -0.01 14.37
CA SER A 25 -12.32 -1.01 14.38
C SER A 25 -11.93 -2.30 15.12
N GLY A 26 -10.65 -2.68 15.12
CA GLY A 26 -10.16 -3.94 15.68
C GLY A 26 -10.69 -5.21 14.99
N LYS A 27 -11.48 -5.08 13.91
CA LYS A 27 -12.11 -6.19 13.18
C LYS A 27 -11.26 -6.69 12.00
N THR A 28 -10.28 -5.90 11.59
CA THR A 28 -9.42 -6.21 10.44
C THR A 28 -8.38 -7.27 10.84
N PRO A 29 -8.18 -8.33 10.03
CA PRO A 29 -7.11 -9.29 10.26
C PRO A 29 -5.75 -8.59 10.29
N ARG A 30 -4.89 -8.93 11.25
CA ARG A 30 -3.60 -8.24 11.46
C ARG A 30 -2.72 -8.28 10.20
N LEU A 31 -2.70 -9.41 9.50
CA LEU A 31 -1.91 -9.56 8.28
C LEU A 31 -2.43 -8.66 7.15
N ALA A 32 -3.74 -8.50 7.04
CA ALA A 32 -4.34 -7.58 6.07
C ALA A 32 -4.05 -6.11 6.43
N LEU A 33 -4.09 -5.78 7.71
CA LEU A 33 -3.74 -4.45 8.20
C LEU A 33 -2.28 -4.11 7.87
N ILE A 34 -1.35 -5.06 8.05
CA ILE A 34 0.06 -4.90 7.65
C ILE A 34 0.17 -4.62 6.15
N GLY A 35 -0.60 -5.31 5.30
CA GLY A 35 -0.64 -5.04 3.86
C GLY A 35 -1.06 -3.60 3.53
N PHE A 36 -2.12 -3.08 4.18
CA PHE A 36 -2.54 -1.68 4.00
C PHE A 36 -1.52 -0.66 4.51
N TYR A 37 -0.89 -0.91 5.67
CA TYR A 37 0.23 -0.07 6.13
C TYR A 37 1.44 -0.18 5.20
N GLY A 38 1.68 -1.35 4.60
CA GLY A 38 2.67 -1.58 3.55
C GLY A 38 2.48 -0.61 2.38
N THR A 39 1.25 -0.45 1.88
CA THR A 39 0.96 0.55 0.83
C THR A 39 1.25 1.99 1.28
N LEU A 40 1.03 2.34 2.56
CA LEU A 40 1.40 3.66 3.07
C LEU A 40 2.93 3.85 3.07
N VAL A 41 3.67 2.83 3.49
CA VAL A 41 5.15 2.83 3.45
C VAL A 41 5.64 2.92 2.01
N PHE A 42 5.02 2.19 1.08
CA PHE A 42 5.32 2.26 -0.35
C PHE A 42 5.22 3.70 -0.85
N VAL A 43 4.13 4.41 -0.55
CA VAL A 43 3.98 5.82 -0.92
C VAL A 43 5.06 6.69 -0.26
N GLY A 44 5.33 6.46 1.03
CA GLY A 44 6.35 7.18 1.78
C GLY A 44 7.78 7.03 1.23
N VAL A 45 8.10 5.89 0.62
CA VAL A 45 9.41 5.61 0.01
C VAL A 45 9.47 6.05 -1.46
N THR A 46 8.40 5.82 -2.23
CA THR A 46 8.38 6.10 -3.68
C THR A 46 8.32 7.58 -4.01
N ILE A 47 7.76 8.43 -3.14
CA ILE A 47 7.80 9.89 -3.32
C ILE A 47 9.26 10.41 -3.28
N PRO A 48 10.05 10.18 -2.20
CA PRO A 48 11.47 10.53 -2.19
C PRO A 48 12.27 9.88 -3.31
N ALA A 49 12.03 8.59 -3.59
CA ALA A 49 12.72 7.89 -4.68
C ALA A 49 12.43 8.54 -6.03
N GLY A 50 11.19 8.97 -6.28
CA GLY A 50 10.80 9.68 -7.50
C GLY A 50 11.46 11.05 -7.63
N ILE A 51 11.58 11.78 -6.51
CA ILE A 51 12.33 13.04 -6.48
C ILE A 51 13.81 12.80 -6.79
N TYR A 52 14.42 11.77 -6.19
CA TYR A 52 15.82 11.39 -6.43
C TYR A 52 16.08 10.96 -7.88
N ALA A 53 15.21 10.14 -8.46
CA ALA A 53 15.26 9.75 -9.87
C ALA A 53 15.27 10.98 -10.79
N LYS A 54 14.35 11.92 -10.54
CA LYS A 54 14.25 13.15 -11.33
C LYS A 54 15.43 14.10 -11.16
N GLN A 55 16.01 14.18 -9.96
CA GLN A 55 17.13 15.10 -9.67
C GLN A 55 18.48 14.56 -10.13
N VAL A 56 18.72 13.25 -10.00
CA VAL A 56 20.04 12.64 -10.25
C VAL A 56 20.12 12.01 -11.63
N TYR A 57 19.08 11.32 -12.07
CA TYR A 57 19.06 10.62 -13.35
C TYR A 57 18.34 11.41 -14.44
N SER A 58 17.71 12.54 -14.10
CA SER A 58 16.86 13.33 -15.02
C SER A 58 15.73 12.52 -15.66
N GLU A 59 15.38 11.39 -15.04
CA GLU A 59 14.47 10.39 -15.57
C GLU A 59 13.34 10.12 -14.57
N ALA A 60 12.24 9.56 -15.07
CA ALA A 60 11.15 9.12 -14.20
C ALA A 60 11.58 7.88 -13.39
N LEU A 61 10.99 7.70 -12.20
CA LEU A 61 11.21 6.51 -11.36
C LEU A 61 11.04 5.20 -12.15
N ALA A 62 10.04 5.18 -13.03
CA ALA A 62 9.68 4.03 -13.87
C ALA A 62 10.74 3.68 -14.94
N ASN A 63 11.63 4.61 -15.27
CA ASN A 63 12.68 4.41 -16.28
C ASN A 63 13.98 3.86 -15.67
N ILE A 64 14.03 3.66 -14.35
CA ILE A 64 15.19 3.17 -13.63
C ILE A 64 14.87 1.75 -13.13
N ASP A 65 15.31 0.73 -13.87
CA ASP A 65 14.88 -0.67 -13.67
C ASP A 65 15.00 -1.17 -12.23
N TRP A 66 16.13 -0.93 -11.56
CA TRP A 66 16.34 -1.40 -10.19
C TRP A 66 15.43 -0.69 -9.18
N LEU A 67 15.10 0.58 -9.44
CA LEU A 67 14.30 1.40 -8.55
C LEU A 67 12.79 1.19 -8.80
N HIS A 68 12.41 1.03 -10.06
CA HIS A 68 11.05 0.66 -10.46
C HIS A 68 10.73 -0.77 -10.02
N GLY A 69 11.59 -1.73 -10.35
CA GLY A 69 11.39 -3.15 -10.01
C GLY A 69 11.35 -3.38 -8.50
N SER A 70 12.19 -2.72 -7.72
CA SER A 70 12.12 -2.82 -6.25
C SER A 70 10.81 -2.25 -5.69
N ALA A 71 10.31 -1.15 -6.24
CA ALA A 71 9.01 -0.58 -5.88
C ALA A 71 7.86 -1.56 -6.21
N GLU A 72 7.88 -2.18 -7.39
CA GLU A 72 6.88 -3.17 -7.79
C GLU A 72 6.91 -4.44 -6.93
N VAL A 73 8.10 -4.95 -6.61
CA VAL A 73 8.26 -6.10 -5.71
C VAL A 73 7.69 -5.78 -4.33
N PHE A 74 7.99 -4.61 -3.78
CA PHE A 74 7.48 -4.20 -2.48
C PHE A 74 5.94 -4.09 -2.45
N LEU A 75 5.37 -3.48 -3.50
CA LEU A 75 3.91 -3.36 -3.62
C LEU A 75 3.25 -4.73 -3.80
N THR A 76 3.90 -5.63 -4.56
CA THR A 76 3.46 -7.02 -4.75
C THR A 76 3.43 -7.77 -3.42
N LEU A 77 4.49 -7.67 -2.62
CA LEU A 77 4.54 -8.28 -1.29
C LEU A 77 3.44 -7.72 -0.38
N SER A 78 3.23 -6.41 -0.37
CA SER A 78 2.17 -5.76 0.42
C SER A 78 0.78 -6.28 0.04
N ASN A 79 0.51 -6.45 -1.26
CA ASN A 79 -0.74 -7.01 -1.76
C ASN A 79 -0.91 -8.50 -1.41
N ILE A 80 0.16 -9.30 -1.44
CA ILE A 80 0.12 -10.70 -1.01
C ILE A 80 -0.28 -10.79 0.47
N LEU A 81 0.32 -9.98 1.35
CA LEU A 81 -0.05 -9.94 2.77
C LEU A 81 -1.52 -9.58 2.96
N LEU A 82 -2.04 -8.63 2.17
CA LEU A 82 -3.44 -8.24 2.17
C LEU A 82 -4.36 -9.42 1.84
N VAL A 83 -4.09 -10.11 0.72
CA VAL A 83 -4.89 -11.27 0.28
C VAL A 83 -4.82 -12.41 1.29
N LEU A 84 -3.62 -12.74 1.77
CA LEU A 84 -3.44 -13.81 2.77
C LEU A 84 -4.18 -13.49 4.07
N GLY A 85 -4.14 -12.24 4.53
CA GLY A 85 -4.81 -11.83 5.76
C GLY A 85 -6.33 -11.94 5.69
N PHE A 86 -6.93 -11.58 4.56
CA PHE A 86 -8.37 -11.78 4.37
C PHE A 86 -8.73 -13.26 4.15
N ARG A 87 -7.90 -14.02 3.44
CA ARG A 87 -8.10 -15.47 3.26
C ARG A 87 -8.14 -16.18 4.62
N GLU A 88 -7.21 -15.88 5.51
CA GLU A 88 -7.18 -16.46 6.86
C GLU A 88 -8.48 -16.16 7.64
N ALA A 89 -8.98 -14.93 7.53
CA ALA A 89 -10.19 -14.52 8.21
C ALA A 89 -11.45 -15.21 7.69
N VAL A 90 -11.55 -15.41 6.37
CA VAL A 90 -12.65 -16.15 5.75
C VAL A 90 -12.63 -17.60 6.21
N LEU A 91 -11.47 -18.27 6.14
CA LEU A 91 -11.33 -19.67 6.57
C LEU A 91 -11.72 -19.86 8.04
N LYS A 92 -11.22 -19.00 8.92
CA LYS A 92 -11.58 -19.03 10.34
C LYS A 92 -13.09 -18.85 10.54
N LYS A 93 -13.72 -17.98 9.77
CA LYS A 93 -15.17 -17.75 9.86
C LYS A 93 -15.99 -18.94 9.39
N GLU A 94 -15.56 -19.62 8.32
CA GLU A 94 -16.21 -20.84 7.83
C GLU A 94 -16.09 -21.99 8.84
N GLU A 95 -14.94 -22.14 9.50
CA GLU A 95 -14.75 -23.12 10.58
C GLU A 95 -15.65 -22.85 11.79
N GLU A 96 -15.84 -21.57 12.16
CA GLU A 96 -16.78 -21.17 13.22
C GLU A 96 -18.24 -21.48 12.86
N ILE A 97 -18.64 -21.33 11.60
CA ILE A 97 -20.01 -21.61 11.13
C ILE A 97 -20.29 -23.12 11.08
N ARG A 98 -19.25 -23.93 10.83
CA ARG A 98 -19.38 -25.39 10.69
C ARG A 98 -19.43 -26.14 12.03
N LYS A 99 -19.00 -25.49 13.13
CA LYS A 99 -19.04 -26.04 14.49
C LYS A 99 -20.38 -25.74 15.16
#